data_AF-A0A1W1CLA8-F1
#
_entry.id   AF-A0A1W1CLA8-F1
#
_cell.length_a   1.000
_cell.length_b   1.000
_cell.length_c   1.000
_cell.angle_alpha   90.00
_cell.angle_beta   90.00
_cell.angle_gamma   90.00
#
_symmetry.space_group_name_H-M   'P 1'
#
loop_
_entity.id
_entity.type
_entity.pdbx_description
1 polymer ?
#
loop_
_entity_poly.entity_id
_entity_poly.type
_entity_poly.pdbx_seq_one_letter_code
_entity_poly.pdbx_strand_id
1 'polypeptide(L)'
;MIQLLHWFQTTYPYLKQSLLKCHHNFDNTDSNPYHVEGDCWSHTMMVCKIAQLKGYDKVVQVSALLHDIGKPQSRKINPLNNHVQFFGHEELSAVMAKPLVEDLVEREMITLNESKEILKLIAFHSYLYRHNEDEIYEEFKNDPMLFKHLVELGICDDLGRFSEGMGKSSVDVEGIMRRIEESSI
;
A
#
# COMPACT_ATOMS: atom_id res chain seq x y z
N MET A 1 -14.13 -1.70 -6.30
CA MET A 1 -13.74 -2.46 -5.09
C MET A 1 -14.37 -3.84 -4.95
N ILE A 2 -15.70 -4.01 -4.85
CA ILE A 2 -16.32 -5.33 -4.52
C ILE A 2 -15.92 -6.46 -5.49
N GLN A 3 -16.03 -6.24 -6.81
CA GLN A 3 -15.64 -7.24 -7.82
C GLN A 3 -14.16 -7.63 -7.72
N LEU A 4 -13.29 -6.65 -7.43
CA LEU A 4 -11.86 -6.84 -7.26
C LEU A 4 -11.58 -7.72 -6.02
N LEU A 5 -12.22 -7.42 -4.89
CA LEU A 5 -12.08 -8.23 -3.67
C LEU A 5 -12.58 -9.67 -3.88
N HIS A 6 -13.73 -9.83 -4.55
CA HIS A 6 -14.27 -11.15 -4.87
C HIS A 6 -13.30 -11.94 -5.75
N TRP A 7 -12.76 -11.32 -6.81
CA TRP A 7 -11.74 -11.91 -7.67
C TRP A 7 -10.52 -12.38 -6.88
N PHE A 8 -9.95 -11.50 -6.04
CA PHE A 8 -8.74 -11.83 -5.28
C PHE A 8 -8.99 -12.99 -4.31
N GLN A 9 -10.11 -12.97 -3.60
CA GLN A 9 -10.45 -14.00 -2.61
C GLN A 9 -10.75 -15.36 -3.23
N THR A 10 -11.32 -15.39 -4.43
CA THR A 10 -11.71 -16.64 -5.10
C THR A 10 -10.59 -17.21 -5.97
N THR A 11 -9.77 -16.35 -6.58
CA THR A 11 -8.69 -16.74 -7.49
C THR A 11 -7.38 -16.97 -6.74
N TYR A 12 -7.10 -16.18 -5.70
CA TYR A 12 -5.87 -16.25 -4.90
C TYR A 12 -6.16 -16.46 -3.39
N PRO A 13 -6.97 -17.47 -3.01
CA PRO A 13 -7.33 -17.70 -1.61
C PRO A 13 -6.12 -17.96 -0.71
N TYR A 14 -5.03 -18.49 -1.27
CA TYR A 14 -3.78 -18.73 -0.54
C TYR A 14 -3.10 -17.41 -0.12
N LEU A 15 -3.13 -16.36 -0.94
CA LEU A 15 -2.56 -15.05 -0.58
C LEU A 15 -3.35 -14.40 0.55
N LYS A 16 -4.69 -14.41 0.44
CA LYS A 16 -5.59 -14.00 1.53
C LYS A 16 -5.27 -14.75 2.81
N GLN A 17 -5.12 -16.08 2.73
CA GLN A 17 -4.84 -16.90 3.90
C GLN A 17 -3.46 -16.61 4.53
N SER A 18 -2.46 -16.29 3.70
CA SER A 18 -1.14 -15.87 4.18
C SER A 18 -1.19 -14.52 4.90
N LEU A 19 -1.94 -13.54 4.36
CA LEU A 19 -2.14 -12.24 5.00
C LEU A 19 -2.88 -12.37 6.34
N LEU A 20 -3.93 -13.19 6.38
CA LEU A 20 -4.69 -13.49 7.62
C LEU A 20 -3.83 -14.11 8.73
N LYS A 21 -2.77 -14.85 8.37
CA LYS A 21 -1.84 -15.48 9.31
C LYS A 21 -0.66 -14.58 9.66
N CYS A 22 -0.55 -13.41 9.02
CA CYS A 22 0.57 -12.50 9.16
C CYS A 22 0.20 -11.37 10.12
N HIS A 23 0.52 -11.57 11.40
CA HIS A 23 0.25 -10.61 12.47
C HIS A 23 1.31 -9.51 12.56
N HIS A 24 0.87 -8.27 12.79
CA HIS A 24 1.73 -7.11 13.08
C HIS A 24 2.33 -7.16 14.49
N ASN A 25 1.71 -7.90 15.40
CA ASN A 25 2.19 -8.17 16.75
C ASN A 25 3.08 -9.43 16.82
N PHE A 26 3.87 -9.50 17.89
CA PHE A 26 4.76 -10.63 18.18
C PHE A 26 3.97 -11.87 18.58
N ASP A 27 3.07 -11.72 19.55
CA ASP A 27 2.23 -12.77 20.12
C ASP A 27 0.84 -12.23 20.50
N ASN A 28 -0.06 -13.12 20.93
CA ASN A 28 -1.46 -12.81 21.22
C ASN A 28 -1.68 -12.09 22.56
N THR A 29 -0.63 -11.73 23.28
CA THR A 29 -0.69 -11.05 24.58
C THR A 29 -0.18 -9.62 24.53
N ASP A 30 0.58 -9.27 23.49
CA ASP A 30 1.08 -7.92 23.25
C ASP A 30 0.53 -7.35 21.93
N SER A 31 -0.21 -6.25 22.00
CA SER A 31 -0.79 -5.59 20.82
C SER A 31 0.24 -4.69 20.15
N ASN A 32 0.24 -4.61 18.82
CA ASN A 32 1.02 -3.60 18.12
C ASN A 32 0.26 -2.25 18.19
N PRO A 33 0.79 -1.19 18.83
CA PRO A 33 0.07 0.08 18.98
C PRO A 33 -0.11 0.83 17.65
N TYR A 34 0.64 0.47 16.61
CA TYR A 34 0.54 1.06 15.28
C TYR A 34 -0.45 0.32 14.36
N HIS A 35 -0.82 -0.91 14.74
CA HIS A 35 -1.65 -1.82 13.97
C HIS A 35 -2.56 -2.65 14.89
N VAL A 36 -3.45 -1.97 15.63
CA VAL A 36 -4.36 -2.62 16.60
C VAL A 36 -5.37 -3.54 15.89
N GLU A 37 -5.60 -3.37 14.59
CA GLU A 37 -6.35 -4.29 13.73
C GLU A 37 -5.74 -5.70 13.65
N GLY A 38 -4.49 -5.87 14.07
CA GLY A 38 -3.87 -7.17 14.31
C GLY A 38 -3.17 -7.75 13.08
N ASP A 39 -3.93 -8.23 12.09
CA ASP A 39 -3.37 -8.96 10.94
C ASP A 39 -3.36 -8.16 9.63
N CYS A 40 -2.45 -8.51 8.73
CA CYS A 40 -2.24 -7.80 7.47
C CYS A 40 -3.47 -7.84 6.54
N TRP A 41 -4.33 -8.87 6.63
CA TRP A 41 -5.55 -8.94 5.83
C TRP A 41 -6.61 -7.97 6.36
N SER A 42 -6.78 -7.91 7.67
CA SER A 42 -7.65 -6.93 8.33
C SER A 42 -7.24 -5.50 7.96
N HIS A 43 -5.95 -5.18 8.02
CA HIS A 43 -5.39 -3.90 7.55
C HIS A 43 -5.73 -3.65 6.07
N THR A 44 -5.39 -4.59 5.19
CA THR A 44 -5.64 -4.48 3.73
C THR A 44 -7.12 -4.19 3.43
N MET A 45 -8.06 -4.83 4.14
CA MET A 45 -9.49 -4.59 3.96
C MET A 45 -9.91 -3.17 4.38
N MET A 46 -9.30 -2.62 5.42
CA MET A 46 -9.53 -1.24 5.86
C MET A 46 -9.00 -0.25 4.82
N VAL A 47 -7.77 -0.43 4.34
CA VAL A 47 -7.18 0.38 3.26
C VAL A 47 -8.05 0.35 2.00
N CYS A 48 -8.49 -0.85 1.58
CA CYS A 48 -9.43 -1.01 0.47
C CYS A 48 -10.76 -0.27 0.70
N LYS A 49 -11.27 -0.28 1.94
CA LYS A 49 -12.50 0.41 2.28
C LYS A 49 -12.34 1.93 2.19
N ILE A 50 -11.20 2.48 2.63
CA ILE A 50 -10.91 3.91 2.49
C ILE A 50 -10.82 4.30 1.01
N ALA A 51 -10.08 3.54 0.19
CA ALA A 51 -9.98 3.78 -1.25
C ALA A 51 -11.36 3.79 -1.92
N GLN A 52 -12.25 2.87 -1.53
CA GLN A 52 -13.64 2.84 -2.01
C GLN A 52 -14.44 4.08 -1.57
N LEU A 53 -14.39 4.45 -0.28
CA LEU A 53 -15.18 5.55 0.28
C LEU A 53 -14.74 6.92 -0.27
N LYS A 54 -13.44 7.09 -0.51
CA LYS A 54 -12.88 8.29 -1.13
C LYS A 54 -13.14 8.37 -2.64
N GLY A 55 -13.54 7.26 -3.26
CA GLY A 55 -13.80 7.20 -4.70
C GLY A 55 -12.54 7.34 -5.54
N TYR A 56 -11.38 6.92 -5.00
CA TYR A 56 -10.10 7.00 -5.72
C TYR A 56 -10.07 6.09 -6.95
N ASP A 57 -9.12 6.40 -7.83
CA ASP A 57 -8.95 5.74 -9.13
C ASP A 57 -8.81 4.21 -9.01
N LYS A 58 -9.13 3.50 -10.10
CA LYS A 58 -8.96 2.05 -10.17
C LYS A 58 -7.53 1.63 -9.82
N VAL A 59 -6.54 2.36 -10.30
CA VAL A 59 -5.11 2.14 -10.03
C VAL A 59 -4.87 2.12 -8.52
N VAL A 60 -5.33 3.15 -7.79
CA VAL A 60 -5.21 3.23 -6.32
C VAL A 60 -5.97 2.10 -5.63
N GLN A 61 -7.16 1.74 -6.11
CA GLN A 61 -7.94 0.63 -5.54
C GLN A 61 -7.23 -0.72 -5.69
N VAL A 62 -6.56 -0.98 -6.82
CA VAL A 62 -5.80 -2.22 -7.02
C VAL A 62 -4.52 -2.19 -6.18
N SER A 63 -3.79 -1.07 -6.16
CA SER A 63 -2.62 -0.92 -5.31
C SER A 63 -2.96 -1.08 -3.83
N ALA A 64 -4.07 -0.54 -3.34
CA ALA A 64 -4.55 -0.71 -1.96
C ALA A 64 -4.70 -2.18 -1.57
N LEU A 65 -5.25 -3.01 -2.46
CA LEU A 65 -5.42 -4.45 -2.22
C LEU A 65 -4.09 -5.21 -2.22
N LEU A 66 -3.12 -4.75 -3.02
CA LEU A 66 -1.90 -5.50 -3.29
C LEU A 66 -0.64 -4.95 -2.59
N HIS A 67 -0.70 -3.78 -1.95
CA HIS A 67 0.50 -3.07 -1.46
C HIS A 67 1.35 -3.89 -0.48
N ASP A 68 0.71 -4.75 0.31
CA ASP A 68 1.30 -5.47 1.43
C ASP A 68 1.39 -7.00 1.24
N ILE A 69 1.11 -7.52 0.05
CA ILE A 69 1.04 -8.98 -0.19
C ILE A 69 2.36 -9.71 0.09
N GLY A 70 3.49 -8.99 0.12
CA GLY A 70 4.82 -9.48 0.46
C GLY A 70 5.13 -9.53 1.95
N LYS A 71 4.35 -8.87 2.82
CA LYS A 71 4.56 -8.88 4.29
C LYS A 71 4.72 -10.29 4.88
N PRO A 72 3.90 -11.30 4.51
CA PRO A 72 4.05 -12.64 5.06
C PRO A 72 5.42 -13.28 4.80
N GLN A 73 6.05 -12.98 3.66
CA GLN A 73 7.35 -13.55 3.27
C GLN A 73 8.54 -12.74 3.80
N SER A 74 8.35 -11.46 4.11
CA SER A 74 9.38 -10.56 4.65
C SER A 74 9.33 -10.39 6.17
N ARG A 75 8.31 -10.98 6.83
CA ARG A 75 8.12 -10.88 8.29
C ARG A 75 9.32 -11.45 9.03
N LYS A 76 9.94 -10.60 9.85
CA LYS A 76 11.01 -10.95 10.79
C LYS A 76 10.66 -10.43 12.17
N ILE A 77 11.16 -11.11 13.19
CA ILE A 77 11.04 -10.68 14.58
C ILE A 77 12.43 -10.23 15.02
N ASN A 78 12.52 -9.03 15.56
CA ASN A 78 13.74 -8.57 16.21
C ASN A 78 13.88 -9.31 17.56
N PRO A 79 14.92 -10.14 17.75
CA PRO A 79 15.06 -10.97 18.94
C PRO A 79 15.37 -10.17 20.21
N LEU A 80 15.72 -8.88 20.10
CA LEU A 80 16.09 -8.04 21.24
C LEU A 80 14.89 -7.36 21.91
N ASN A 81 13.83 -7.10 21.16
CA ASN A 81 12.68 -6.32 21.63
C ASN A 81 11.33 -6.89 21.17
N ASN A 82 11.32 -8.09 20.59
CA ASN A 82 10.14 -8.77 20.04
C ASN A 82 9.40 -7.97 18.95
N HIS A 83 9.97 -6.89 18.42
CA HIS A 83 9.29 -6.08 17.42
C HIS A 83 9.23 -6.79 16.07
N VAL A 84 8.05 -6.85 15.47
CA VAL A 84 7.84 -7.41 14.13
C VAL A 84 8.21 -6.39 13.08
N GLN A 85 8.98 -6.82 12.07
CA GLN A 85 9.46 -5.97 10.98
C GLN A 85 9.24 -6.65 9.63
N PHE A 86 9.00 -5.87 8.60
CA PHE A 86 8.72 -6.33 7.23
C PHE A 86 9.74 -5.70 6.27
N PHE A 87 10.99 -6.14 6.34
CA PHE A 87 12.06 -5.52 5.54
C PHE A 87 11.94 -5.85 4.07
N GLY A 88 11.93 -4.83 3.20
CA GLY A 88 11.86 -4.98 1.75
C GLY A 88 10.52 -5.54 1.25
N HIS A 89 9.46 -5.41 2.04
CA HIS A 89 8.14 -5.92 1.66
C HIS A 89 7.55 -5.16 0.47
N GLU A 90 7.99 -3.94 0.20
CA GLU A 90 7.50 -3.09 -0.88
C GLU A 90 7.89 -3.67 -2.24
N GLU A 91 9.19 -3.89 -2.45
CA GLU A 91 9.72 -4.52 -3.67
C GLU A 91 9.18 -5.95 -3.83
N LEU A 92 9.13 -6.71 -2.73
CA LEU A 92 8.60 -8.08 -2.75
C LEU A 92 7.12 -8.10 -3.12
N SER A 93 6.31 -7.18 -2.58
CA SER A 93 4.89 -7.05 -2.93
C SER A 93 4.72 -6.70 -4.40
N ALA A 94 5.54 -5.81 -4.95
CA ALA A 94 5.49 -5.47 -6.37
C ALA A 94 5.84 -6.68 -7.26
N VAL A 95 6.87 -7.45 -6.91
CA VAL A 95 7.24 -8.69 -7.62
C VAL A 95 6.10 -9.72 -7.56
N MET A 96 5.51 -9.92 -6.39
CA MET A 96 4.38 -10.83 -6.20
C MET A 96 3.11 -10.35 -6.93
N ALA A 97 2.93 -9.04 -7.08
CA ALA A 97 1.75 -8.46 -7.72
C ALA A 97 1.79 -8.57 -9.24
N LYS A 98 2.97 -8.74 -9.85
CA LYS A 98 3.13 -8.85 -11.31
C LYS A 98 2.17 -9.86 -11.97
N PRO A 99 2.15 -11.15 -11.60
CA PRO A 99 1.21 -12.11 -12.21
C PRO A 99 -0.27 -11.79 -11.90
N LEU A 100 -0.56 -11.07 -10.82
CA LEU A 100 -1.92 -10.69 -10.44
C LEU A 100 -2.43 -9.54 -11.32
N VAL A 101 -1.60 -8.53 -11.59
CA VAL A 101 -1.99 -7.44 -12.48
C VAL A 101 -2.03 -7.89 -13.94
N GLU A 102 -1.22 -8.87 -14.33
CA GLU A 102 -1.31 -9.53 -15.64
C GLU A 102 -2.68 -10.23 -15.81
N ASP A 103 -3.13 -11.01 -14.81
CA ASP A 103 -4.48 -11.63 -14.81
C ASP A 103 -5.61 -10.58 -14.85
N LEU A 104 -5.45 -9.44 -14.16
CA LEU A 104 -6.42 -8.34 -14.24
C LEU A 104 -6.48 -7.69 -15.63
N VAL A 105 -5.36 -7.60 -16.33
CA VAL A 105 -5.31 -7.11 -17.72
C VAL A 105 -6.01 -8.10 -18.66
N GLU A 106 -5.74 -9.39 -18.54
CA GLU A 106 -6.40 -10.44 -19.33
C GLU A 106 -7.93 -10.47 -19.13
N ARG A 107 -8.38 -10.09 -17.94
CA ARG A 107 -9.80 -9.95 -17.60
C ARG A 107 -10.42 -8.61 -17.98
N GLU A 108 -9.66 -7.73 -18.63
CA GLU A 108 -10.09 -6.38 -19.02
C GLU A 108 -10.55 -5.53 -17.82
N MET A 109 -10.04 -5.80 -16.62
CA MET A 109 -10.35 -5.03 -15.40
C MET A 109 -9.48 -3.78 -15.24
N ILE A 110 -8.30 -3.81 -15.87
CA ILE A 110 -7.33 -2.71 -15.99
C ILE A 110 -6.61 -2.83 -17.34
N THR A 111 -5.95 -1.76 -17.76
CA THR A 111 -5.09 -1.69 -18.94
C THR A 111 -3.64 -2.07 -18.62
N LEU A 112 -2.85 -2.30 -19.67
CA LEU A 112 -1.40 -2.56 -19.55
C LEU A 112 -0.63 -1.35 -18.98
N ASN A 113 -1.12 -0.13 -19.14
CA ASN A 113 -0.46 1.05 -18.58
C ASN A 113 -0.78 1.19 -17.09
N GLU A 114 -2.05 1.00 -16.70
CA GLU A 114 -2.46 0.96 -15.30
C GLU A 114 -1.73 -0.16 -14.55
N SER A 115 -1.51 -1.33 -15.15
CA SER A 115 -0.77 -2.42 -14.48
C SER A 115 0.68 -2.02 -14.16
N LYS A 116 1.37 -1.31 -15.06
CA LYS A 116 2.72 -0.80 -14.81
C LYS A 116 2.74 0.24 -13.69
N GLU A 117 1.74 1.12 -13.68
CA GLU A 117 1.61 2.14 -12.63
C GLU A 117 1.31 1.52 -11.27
N ILE A 118 0.40 0.54 -11.20
CA ILE A 118 0.08 -0.22 -9.98
C ILE A 118 1.36 -0.84 -9.38
N LEU A 119 2.20 -1.47 -10.21
CA LEU A 119 3.45 -2.07 -9.74
C LEU A 119 4.42 -1.03 -9.17
N LYS A 120 4.52 0.15 -9.79
CA LYS A 120 5.30 1.27 -9.24
C LYS A 120 4.73 1.72 -7.90
N LEU A 121 3.42 1.96 -7.81
CA LEU A 121 2.77 2.38 -6.58
C LEU A 121 2.99 1.40 -5.44
N ILE A 122 2.92 0.09 -5.71
CA ILE A 122 3.22 -0.94 -4.70
C ILE A 122 4.70 -0.87 -4.29
N ALA A 123 5.65 -0.68 -5.20
CA ALA A 123 7.06 -0.55 -4.84
C ALA A 123 7.36 0.73 -4.03
N PHE A 124 6.60 1.80 -4.26
CA PHE A 124 6.80 3.11 -3.64
C PHE A 124 5.87 3.39 -2.45
N HIS A 125 4.96 2.48 -2.07
CA HIS A 125 3.87 2.81 -1.13
C HIS A 125 4.32 3.32 0.25
N SER A 126 5.55 2.99 0.67
CA SER A 126 6.13 3.50 1.92
C SER A 126 7.03 4.74 1.76
N TYR A 127 7.25 5.21 0.52
CA TYR A 127 8.29 6.19 0.19
C TYR A 127 8.06 7.53 0.89
N LEU A 128 6.80 7.98 0.95
CA LEU A 128 6.42 9.22 1.65
C LEU A 128 6.78 9.22 3.15
N TYR A 129 6.93 8.05 3.77
CA TYR A 129 7.30 7.94 5.20
C TYR A 129 8.80 7.78 5.44
N ARG A 130 9.60 7.62 4.37
CA ARG A 130 11.03 7.27 4.45
C ARG A 130 11.95 8.34 3.90
N HIS A 131 11.40 9.32 3.19
CA HIS A 131 12.12 10.33 2.44
C HIS A 131 11.69 11.73 2.84
N ASN A 132 12.60 12.68 2.68
CA ASN A 132 12.30 14.10 2.91
C ASN A 132 11.62 14.73 1.68
N GLU A 133 11.09 15.94 1.85
CA GLU A 133 10.30 16.62 0.81
C GLU A 133 11.06 16.87 -0.49
N ASP A 134 12.37 17.16 -0.42
CA ASP A 134 13.21 17.37 -1.61
C ASP A 134 13.47 16.06 -2.36
N GLU A 135 13.72 14.96 -1.65
CA GLU A 135 13.87 13.62 -2.26
C GLU A 135 12.58 13.19 -2.95
N ILE A 136 11.44 13.39 -2.30
CA ILE A 136 10.12 13.09 -2.87
C ILE A 136 9.89 13.94 -4.12
N TYR A 137 10.14 15.25 -4.06
CA TYR A 137 10.01 16.12 -5.22
C TYR A 137 10.88 15.64 -6.39
N GLU A 138 12.17 15.37 -6.15
CA GLU A 138 13.09 14.98 -7.22
C GLU A 138 12.70 13.66 -7.90
N GLU A 139 12.21 12.68 -7.14
CA GLU A 139 11.74 11.39 -7.65
C GLU A 139 10.48 11.56 -8.53
N PHE A 140 9.53 12.38 -8.09
CA PHE A 140 8.19 12.41 -8.67
C PHE A 140 7.88 13.62 -9.57
N LYS A 141 8.76 14.61 -9.67
CA LYS A 141 8.54 15.84 -10.48
C LYS A 141 8.17 15.60 -11.94
N ASN A 142 8.59 14.48 -12.52
CA ASN A 142 8.32 14.13 -13.92
C ASN A 142 7.09 13.21 -14.10
N ASP A 143 6.45 12.78 -13.01
CA ASP A 143 5.26 11.90 -13.06
C ASP A 143 4.21 12.36 -12.02
N PRO A 144 3.54 13.51 -12.26
CA PRO A 144 2.59 14.09 -11.30
C PRO A 144 1.40 13.18 -11.00
N MET A 145 0.98 12.37 -11.97
CA MET A 145 -0.14 11.45 -11.78
C MET A 145 0.26 10.28 -10.87
N LEU A 146 1.44 9.69 -11.07
CA LEU A 146 1.98 8.68 -10.17
C LEU A 146 2.12 9.24 -8.74
N PHE A 147 2.61 10.47 -8.60
CA PHE A 147 2.72 11.12 -7.29
C PHE A 147 1.36 11.26 -6.61
N LYS A 148 0.36 11.74 -7.36
CA LYS A 148 -1.01 11.85 -6.88
C LYS A 148 -1.56 10.53 -6.39
N HIS A 149 -1.44 9.47 -7.19
CA HIS A 149 -1.91 8.15 -6.79
C HIS A 149 -1.12 7.58 -5.61
N LEU A 150 0.16 7.92 -5.46
CA LEU A 150 0.96 7.54 -4.30
C LEU A 150 0.47 8.23 -3.03
N VAL A 151 0.16 9.52 -3.10
CA VAL A 151 -0.43 10.27 -1.98
C VAL A 151 -1.80 9.70 -1.61
N GLU A 152 -2.66 9.40 -2.59
CA GLU A 152 -3.97 8.79 -2.36
C GLU A 152 -3.86 7.40 -1.72
N LEU A 153 -2.88 6.59 -2.14
CA LEU A 153 -2.57 5.30 -1.52
C LEU A 153 -2.08 5.48 -0.07
N GLY A 154 -1.18 6.43 0.18
CA GLY A 154 -0.69 6.75 1.53
C GLY A 154 -1.80 7.22 2.47
N ILE A 155 -2.76 8.02 1.97
CA ILE A 155 -3.97 8.40 2.73
C ILE A 155 -4.78 7.17 3.11
N CYS A 156 -4.94 6.21 2.18
CA CYS A 156 -5.66 4.97 2.47
C CYS A 156 -4.95 4.11 3.51
N ASP A 157 -3.63 3.99 3.41
CA ASP A 157 -2.81 3.21 4.33
C ASP A 157 -2.83 3.81 5.74
N ASP A 158 -2.68 5.13 5.86
CA ASP A 158 -2.72 5.82 7.15
C ASP A 158 -4.11 5.74 7.82
N LEU A 159 -5.18 6.09 7.09
CA LEU A 159 -6.56 6.02 7.62
C LEU A 159 -7.08 4.58 7.80
N GLY A 160 -6.38 3.59 7.25
CA GLY A 160 -6.68 2.18 7.41
C GLY A 160 -6.19 1.60 8.75
N ARG A 161 -5.31 2.31 9.47
CA ARG A 161 -4.71 1.84 10.73
C ARG A 161 -5.57 2.21 11.93
N PHE A 162 -5.63 1.33 12.92
CA PHE A 162 -6.03 1.70 14.26
C PHE A 162 -4.79 2.03 15.10
N SER A 163 -4.46 3.32 15.21
CA SER A 163 -3.34 3.82 16.03
C SER A 163 -3.55 5.28 16.48
N GLU A 164 -2.84 5.72 17.52
CA GLU A 164 -2.85 7.14 17.95
C GLU A 164 -2.17 8.08 16.95
N GLY A 165 -1.36 7.53 16.05
CA GLY A 165 -0.63 8.25 15.00
C GLY A 165 -1.46 8.52 13.75
N MET A 166 -2.62 7.86 13.60
CA MET A 166 -3.48 7.98 12.43
C MET A 166 -3.82 9.46 12.14
N GLY A 167 -3.67 9.87 10.89
CA GLY A 167 -3.97 11.22 10.40
C GLY A 167 -2.86 12.25 10.67
N LYS A 168 -1.72 11.84 11.25
CA LYS A 168 -0.59 12.73 11.57
C LYS A 168 0.55 12.52 10.57
N SER A 169 0.34 12.93 9.32
CA SER A 169 1.44 13.02 8.34
C SER A 169 2.34 14.22 8.67
N SER A 170 3.66 14.03 8.57
CA SER A 170 4.66 15.09 8.75
C SER A 170 5.16 15.70 7.43
N VAL A 171 4.80 15.12 6.29
CA VAL A 171 5.23 15.58 4.96
C VAL A 171 4.21 16.53 4.38
N ASP A 172 4.65 17.71 3.90
CA ASP A 172 3.80 18.66 3.19
C ASP A 172 3.55 18.22 1.74
N VAL A 173 2.67 17.22 1.57
CA VAL A 173 2.30 16.70 0.24
C VAL A 173 1.62 17.77 -0.64
N GLU A 174 0.91 18.74 -0.05
CA GLU A 174 0.26 19.83 -0.79
C GLU A 174 1.30 20.83 -1.32
N GLY A 175 2.32 21.14 -0.52
CA GLY A 175 3.46 21.95 -0.92
C GLY A 175 4.25 21.30 -2.07
N ILE A 176 4.52 19.99 -1.97
CA ILE A 176 5.21 19.24 -3.03
C ILE A 176 4.39 19.23 -4.32
N MET A 177 3.08 18.95 -4.23
CA MET A 177 2.17 18.98 -5.39
C MET A 177 2.22 20.32 -6.12
N ARG A 178 2.12 21.42 -5.37
CA ARG A 178 2.18 22.77 -5.93
C ARG A 178 3.51 23.04 -6.63
N ARG A 179 4.63 22.61 -6.03
CA ARG A 179 5.97 22.74 -6.62
C ARG A 179 6.09 21.97 -7.95
N ILE A 180 5.49 20.79 -8.06
CA ILE A 180 5.46 19.99 -9.30
C ILE A 180 4.63 20.68 -10.38
N GLU A 181 3.45 21.21 -10.01
CA GLU A 181 2.59 21.95 -10.93
C GLU A 181 3.26 23.22 -11.48
N GLU A 182 3.90 24.00 -10.61
CA GLU A 182 4.61 25.24 -10.98
C GLU A 182 5.84 24.98 -11.87
N SER A 183 6.51 23.84 -11.72
CA SER A 183 7.69 23.47 -12.51
C SER A 183 7.35 22.86 -13.88
N SER A 184 6.07 22.57 -14.13
CA SER A 184 5.56 21.99 -15.38
C SER A 184 5.10 23.06 -16.38
N ILE A 185 5.21 24.35 -16.02
CA ILE A 185 4.86 25.55 -16.80
C ILE A 185 6.14 26.16 -17.40
#